data_AF-A0AAV6D0J9-F1
#
_entry.id   AF-A0AAV6D0J9-F1
#
_cell.length_a   1.000
_cell.length_b   1.000
_cell.length_c   1.000
_cell.angle_alpha   90.00
_cell.angle_beta   90.00
_cell.angle_gamma   90.00
#
_symmetry.space_group_name_H-M   'P 1'
#
loop_
_entity.id
_entity.type
_entity.pdbx_description
1 polymer ?
#
loop_
_entity_poly.entity_id
_entity_poly.type
_entity_poly.pdbx_seq_one_letter_code
_entity_poly.pdbx_strand_id
1 'polypeptide(L)' 'RRKNLSGVDDSIVTARIGIGPIENRFGLTAELDIKLPSIHDRALAEELVSLADGRCPYTNAVRGNIDVTINILEPPA' A
#
# COMPACT_ATOMS: atom_id res chain seq x y z
N ARG A 1 5.33 -18.39 -9.06
CA ARG A 1 3.96 -18.99 -9.01
C ARG A 1 3.00 -17.90 -8.52
N ARG A 2 2.18 -17.30 -9.41
CA ARG A 2 1.11 -16.38 -8.98
C ARG A 2 0.08 -17.24 -8.24
N LYS A 3 -0.14 -17.01 -6.94
CA LYS A 3 -1.39 -17.45 -6.30
C LYS A 3 -2.52 -16.75 -7.04
N ASN A 4 -3.64 -17.43 -7.27
CA ASN A 4 -4.82 -16.87 -7.97
C ASN A 4 -5.14 -15.47 -7.44
N LEU A 5 -4.82 -14.46 -8.25
CA LEU A 5 -5.04 -13.03 -8.01
C LEU A 5 -6.29 -12.56 -8.78
N SER A 6 -7.26 -13.45 -8.96
CA SER A 6 -8.53 -13.12 -9.62
C SER A 6 -9.21 -11.99 -8.85
N GLY A 7 -9.43 -10.84 -9.49
CA GLY A 7 -10.13 -9.71 -8.88
C GLY A 7 -9.24 -8.60 -8.29
N VAL A 8 -7.94 -8.54 -8.64
CA VAL A 8 -7.09 -7.36 -8.34
C VAL A 8 -6.67 -6.59 -9.59
N ASP A 9 -7.12 -7.00 -10.77
CA ASP A 9 -6.75 -6.38 -12.05
C ASP A 9 -7.28 -4.95 -12.18
N ASP A 10 -8.34 -4.63 -11.44
CA ASP A 10 -8.96 -3.32 -11.30
C ASP A 10 -8.48 -2.57 -10.05
N SER A 11 -7.42 -3.05 -9.39
CA SER A 11 -6.86 -2.41 -8.20
C SER A 11 -6.31 -1.03 -8.52
N ILE A 12 -6.57 -0.08 -7.63
CA ILE A 12 -6.07 1.29 -7.73
C ILE A 12 -5.26 1.58 -6.48
N VAL A 13 -4.01 1.99 -6.66
CA VAL A 13 -3.14 2.43 -5.56
C VAL A 13 -2.80 3.89 -5.78
N THR A 14 -3.21 4.75 -4.85
CA THR A 14 -2.84 6.16 -4.83
C THR A 14 -1.75 6.35 -3.78
N ALA A 15 -0.58 6.81 -4.21
CA ALA A 15 0.52 7.15 -3.32
C ALA A 15 0.59 8.66 -3.12
N ARG A 16 0.52 9.13 -1.87
CA ARG A 16 0.86 10.51 -1.49
C ARG A 16 2.22 10.50 -0.82
N ILE A 17 3.16 11.24 -1.38
CA ILE A 17 4.52 11.35 -0.84
C ILE A 17 4.66 12.72 -0.19
N GLY A 18 4.83 12.72 1.13
CA GLY A 18 5.18 13.90 1.90
C GLY A 18 6.68 14.14 1.84
N ILE A 19 7.09 15.41 1.84
CA ILE A 19 8.47 15.83 2.02
C ILE A 19 8.52 16.93 3.07
N GLY A 20 9.47 16.84 4.00
CA GLY A 20 9.63 17.83 5.06
C GLY A 20 11.05 17.85 5.61
N PRO A 21 11.44 18.91 6.32
CA PRO A 21 12.73 18.98 6.99
C PRO A 21 12.78 18.02 8.18
N ILE A 22 13.90 17.32 8.34
CA ILE A 22 14.27 16.54 9.53
C ILE A 22 15.71 16.90 9.92
N GLU A 23 15.88 17.53 11.08
CA GLU A 23 17.19 18.07 11.51
C GLU A 23 17.89 18.86 10.39
N ASN A 24 19.02 18.37 9.88
CA ASN A 24 19.84 19.01 8.83
C ASN A 24 19.62 18.41 7.42
N ARG A 25 18.54 17.66 7.18
CA ARG A 25 18.23 17.04 5.88
C ARG A 25 16.72 17.07 5.58
N PHE A 26 16.31 16.51 4.45
CA PHE A 26 14.90 16.24 4.14
C PHE A 26 14.56 14.78 4.43
N GLY A 27 13.32 14.58 4.89
CA GLY A 27 12.70 13.28 5.11
C GLY A 27 11.50 13.15 4.18
N LEU A 28 11.11 11.90 3.95
CA LEU A 28 9.90 11.56 3.21
C LEU A 28 8.93 10.84 4.12
N THR A 29 7.65 10.92 3.78
CA THR A 29 6.59 10.04 4.29
C THR A 29 5.79 9.52 3.11
N ALA A 30 5.15 8.36 3.26
CA ALA A 30 4.28 7.81 2.24
C ALA A 30 2.92 7.39 2.82
N GLU A 31 1.85 7.78 2.13
CA GLU A 31 0.51 7.26 2.36
C GLU A 31 0.06 6.51 1.11
N LEU A 32 -0.32 5.25 1.27
CA LEU A 32 -0.80 4.40 0.19
C LEU A 32 -2.29 4.09 0.42
N ASP A 33 -3.14 4.70 -0.40
CA ASP A 33 -4.56 4.44 -0.43
C ASP A 33 -4.85 3.39 -1.51
N ILE A 34 -5.25 2.20 -1.07
CA ILE A 34 -5.47 1.02 -1.90
C ILE A 34 -6.97 0.78 -2.03
N LYS A 35 -7.45 0.71 -3.26
CA LYS A 35 -8.83 0.34 -3.59
C LYS A 35 -8.82 -0.98 -4.34
N LEU A 36 -9.64 -1.93 -3.89
CA LEU A 36 -9.85 -3.24 -4.50
C LEU A 36 -11.34 -3.41 -4.82
N PRO A 37 -11.84 -2.84 -5.92
CA PRO A 37 -13.29 -2.77 -6.18
C PRO A 37 -13.95 -4.14 -6.29
N SER A 38 -13.25 -5.12 -6.84
CA SER A 38 -13.74 -6.50 -7.02
C SER A 38 -13.57 -7.39 -5.77
N ILE A 39 -12.99 -6.88 -4.68
CA ILE A 39 -12.80 -7.62 -3.42
C ILE A 39 -13.71 -7.00 -2.34
N HIS A 40 -14.79 -7.71 -2.02
CA HIS A 40 -15.76 -7.27 -1.01
C HIS A 40 -15.44 -7.76 0.41
N ASP A 41 -14.59 -8.78 0.55
CA ASP A 41 -14.14 -9.28 1.85
C ASP A 41 -12.93 -8.48 2.34
N ARG A 42 -13.15 -7.72 3.42
CA ARG A 42 -12.12 -6.91 4.06
C ARG A 42 -10.91 -7.71 4.53
N ALA A 43 -11.13 -8.90 5.11
CA ALA A 43 -10.06 -9.73 5.63
C ALA A 43 -9.18 -10.27 4.48
N LEU A 44 -9.82 -10.66 3.37
CA LEU A 44 -9.11 -11.05 2.15
C LEU A 44 -8.31 -9.88 1.56
N ALA A 45 -8.89 -8.68 1.50
CA ALA A 45 -8.20 -7.49 1.04
C ALA A 45 -6.95 -7.18 1.89
N GLU A 46 -7.06 -7.27 3.21
CA GLU A 46 -5.94 -7.08 4.15
C GLU A 46 -4.85 -8.14 3.97
N GLU A 47 -5.22 -9.42 3.79
CA GLU A 47 -4.25 -10.48 3.50
C GLU A 47 -3.49 -10.20 2.20
N LEU A 48 -4.21 -9.84 1.13
CA LEU A 48 -3.61 -9.56 -0.19
C LEU A 48 -2.64 -8.38 -0.13
N VAL A 49 -3.04 -7.29 0.55
CA VAL A 49 -2.20 -6.10 0.72
C VAL A 49 -0.96 -6.42 1.56
N SER A 50 -1.10 -7.16 2.66
CA SER A 50 0.03 -7.58 3.49
C SER A 50 1.04 -8.44 2.71
N LEU A 51 0.53 -9.39 1.92
CA LEU A 51 1.37 -10.22 1.05
C LEU A 51 2.10 -9.42 -0.03
N ALA A 52 1.45 -8.39 -0.58
CA ALA A 52 2.04 -7.50 -1.56
C ALA A 52 3.12 -6.61 -0.94
N ASP A 53 2.84 -6.01 0.21
CA ASP A 53 3.77 -5.12 0.92
C ASP A 53 5.09 -5.83 1.27
N GLY A 54 5.01 -7.07 1.79
CA GLY A 54 6.19 -7.87 2.11
C GLY A 54 7.08 -8.21 0.90
N ARG A 55 6.57 -8.07 -0.33
CA ARG A 55 7.27 -8.41 -1.58
C ARG A 55 7.58 -7.21 -2.44
N CYS A 56 6.98 -6.05 -2.16
CA CYS A 56 7.15 -4.85 -2.94
C CYS A 56 8.61 -4.36 -2.84
N PRO A 57 9.33 -4.19 -3.97
CA PRO A 57 10.69 -3.68 -3.96
C PRO A 57 10.80 -2.31 -3.28
N TYR A 58 9.79 -1.46 -3.44
CA TYR A 58 9.78 -0.12 -2.85
C TYR A 58 9.61 -0.16 -1.33
N THR A 59 8.65 -0.94 -0.81
CA THR A 59 8.52 -1.13 0.65
C THR A 59 9.84 -1.62 1.24
N ASN A 60 10.46 -2.63 0.62
CA ASN A 60 11.73 -3.17 1.11
C ASN A 60 12.86 -2.12 1.07
N ALA A 61 12.90 -1.24 0.07
CA ALA A 61 13.91 -0.19 -0.04
C ALA A 61 13.77 0.89 1.04
N VAL A 62 12.55 1.16 1.52
CA VAL A 62 12.28 2.27 2.46
C VAL A 62 11.95 1.80 3.89
N ARG A 63 11.89 0.49 4.13
CA ARG A 63 11.52 -0.09 5.44
C ARG A 63 12.45 0.42 6.54
N GLY A 64 11.85 1.04 7.57
CA GLY A 64 12.57 1.61 8.71
C GLY A 64 13.25 2.96 8.43
N ASN A 65 13.19 3.47 7.18
CA ASN A 65 13.77 4.75 6.80
C ASN A 65 12.74 5.88 6.74
N ILE A 66 11.49 5.56 6.40
CA ILE A 66 10.38 6.52 6.31
C ILE A 66 9.12 5.92 6.94
N ASP A 67 8.21 6.78 7.39
CA ASP A 67 6.89 6.37 7.81
C ASP A 67 6.02 6.06 6.59
N VAL A 68 5.46 4.86 6.56
CA VAL A 68 4.56 4.38 5.51
C VAL A 68 3.23 3.99 6.15
N THR A 69 2.15 4.67 5.74
CA THR A 69 0.78 4.35 6.14
C THR A 69 0.06 3.71 4.97
N ILE A 70 -0.59 2.57 5.20
CA ILE A 70 -1.38 1.87 4.18
C ILE A 70 -2.85 1.88 4.60
N ASN A 71 -3.69 2.47 3.76
CA ASN A 71 -5.14 2.50 3.94
C ASN A 71 -5.79 1.65 2.87
N ILE A 72 -6.68 0.75 3.26
CA ILE A 72 -7.55 0.05 2.31
C ILE A 72 -8.86 0.82 2.27
N LEU A 73 -9.11 1.51 1.15
CA LEU A 73 -10.34 2.25 0.89
C LEU A 73 -11.40 1.25 0.44
N GLU A 74 -12.34 0.98 1.34
CA GLU A 74 -13.46 0.05 1.11
C GLU A 74 -14.24 0.45 -0.15
N PRO A 75 -14.73 -0.51 -0.97
CA PRO A 75 -15.68 -0.16 -2.02
C PRO A 75 -17.00 0.30 -1.36
N PRO A 76 -17.72 1.27 -1.97
CA PRO A 76 -19.06 1.62 -1.49
C PRO A 76 -19.93 0.36 -1.47
N ALA A 77 -20.65 0.15 -0.37
CA ALA A 77 -21.64 -0.91 -0.19
C ALA A 77 -22.63 -0.99 -1.37
#